data_AF-A0A2G2PB96-F1
#
_entry.id   AF-A0A2G2PB96-F1
#
_cell.length_a   1.000
_cell.length_b   1.000
_cell.length_c   1.000
_cell.angle_alpha   90.00
_cell.angle_beta   90.00
_cell.angle_gamma   90.00
#
_symmetry.space_group_name_H-M   'P 1'
#
loop_
_entity.id
_entity.type
_entity.pdbx_description
1 polymer ?
#
loop_
_entity_poly.entity_id
_entity_poly.type
_entity_poly.pdbx_seq_one_letter_code
_entity_poly.pdbx_strand_id
1 'polypeptide(L)'
;MFDSDLLLAFAFMAVLFLRQISILKLPNKINYAPLMLGIGAISSVVHFIIHPEAVDILLILRESFFPILVSLLLYIVMNILHQTQESDLAITQHEFTKALIEQITLLKEFSSDLEKRMILSQEEDQKSRGEVQEKFKQDIKALDTIQINQANFSEKFAQLELWHKDVTKAFSDYTDVQIPSLDNVVHKHIEILRVSEQDHFNQLKSILQEAVDSRSSIFEELGTMKETLLAIKNISSDISNSIIKHTTEQLSSVSRSFEKQILSLKSHTEGVGTSLSESESRLDNIREKSEMIMKQMLLSSKKMNEIEGQNSGLHNIYTTIKELMKEMELIKADYVKSQSQLSIVANELKISQSKDVDFVKKQMENMISDISIKIEDSLDKLHKHYHIADEDISQSVQLLAKKAQLKNTYSDLNQ
;
A
#
# COMPACT_ATOMS: atom_id res chain seq x y z
N MET A 1 -18.75 -104.28 20.99
CA MET A 1 -17.67 -103.34 21.35
C MET A 1 -17.07 -102.95 20.02
N PHE A 2 -17.04 -101.67 19.65
CA PHE A 2 -16.68 -101.31 18.26
C PHE A 2 -15.31 -101.86 17.88
N ASP A 3 -15.23 -102.46 16.70
CA ASP A 3 -14.00 -103.00 16.17
C ASP A 3 -12.98 -101.90 15.89
N SER A 4 -11.70 -102.30 15.86
CA SER A 4 -10.57 -101.36 15.78
C SER A 4 -10.57 -100.49 14.53
N ASP A 5 -11.19 -100.95 13.45
CA ASP A 5 -11.37 -100.24 12.18
C ASP A 5 -12.38 -99.08 12.30
N LEU A 6 -13.49 -99.29 13.00
CA LEU A 6 -14.46 -98.24 13.31
C LEU A 6 -13.89 -97.19 14.26
N LEU A 7 -13.13 -97.60 15.28
CA LEU A 7 -12.45 -96.67 16.20
C LEU A 7 -11.44 -95.79 15.46
N LEU A 8 -10.69 -96.36 14.51
CA LEU A 8 -9.76 -95.62 13.67
C LEU A 8 -10.49 -94.59 12.79
N ALA A 9 -11.60 -94.99 12.17
CA ALA A 9 -12.42 -94.09 11.36
C ALA A 9 -13.02 -92.94 12.19
N PHE A 10 -13.50 -93.21 13.42
CA PHE A 10 -13.96 -92.17 14.34
C PHE A 10 -12.85 -91.23 14.78
N ALA A 11 -11.62 -91.73 14.99
CA ALA A 11 -10.48 -90.87 15.28
C ALA A 11 -10.17 -89.91 14.12
N PHE A 12 -10.17 -90.40 12.86
CA PHE A 12 -10.00 -89.54 11.68
C PHE A 12 -11.13 -88.52 11.53
N MET A 13 -12.39 -88.94 11.71
CA MET A 13 -13.54 -88.03 11.70
C MET A 13 -13.44 -86.96 12.79
N ALA A 14 -13.01 -87.31 14.00
CA ALA A 14 -12.83 -86.37 15.11
C ALA A 14 -11.68 -85.38 14.84
N VAL A 15 -10.55 -85.84 14.29
CA VAL A 15 -9.42 -84.98 13.92
C VAL A 15 -9.83 -83.98 12.83
N LEU A 16 -10.56 -84.43 11.81
CA LEU A 16 -11.08 -83.56 10.76
C LEU A 16 -12.09 -82.54 11.30
N PHE A 17 -12.94 -82.97 12.23
CA PHE A 17 -13.88 -82.07 12.90
C PHE A 17 -13.20 -81.00 13.74
N LEU A 18 -12.21 -81.37 14.55
CA LEU A 18 -11.41 -80.43 15.33
C LEU A 18 -10.60 -79.49 14.43
N ARG A 19 -10.05 -80.00 13.33
CA ARG A 19 -9.33 -79.19 12.35
C ARG A 19 -10.26 -78.18 11.67
N GLN A 20 -11.47 -78.59 11.27
CA GLN A 20 -12.47 -77.67 10.72
C GLN A 20 -12.81 -76.58 11.72
N ILE A 21 -13.00 -76.93 13.00
CA ILE A 21 -13.25 -75.95 14.07
C ILE A 21 -12.06 -75.00 14.25
N SER A 22 -10.83 -75.49 14.26
CA SER A 22 -9.64 -74.66 14.42
C SER A 22 -9.43 -73.70 13.24
N ILE A 23 -9.76 -74.15 12.03
CA ILE A 23 -9.64 -73.35 10.81
C ILE A 23 -10.84 -72.40 10.65
N LEU A 24 -11.87 -72.46 11.51
CA LEU A 24 -13.03 -71.53 11.48
C LEU A 24 -12.63 -70.05 11.51
N LYS A 25 -11.42 -69.69 11.97
CA LYS A 25 -10.95 -68.30 12.09
C LYS A 25 -10.16 -67.76 10.89
N LEU A 26 -9.86 -68.57 9.87
CA LEU A 26 -8.97 -68.17 8.76
C LEU A 26 -9.74 -67.79 7.48
N PRO A 27 -9.34 -66.76 6.71
CA PRO A 27 -10.14 -66.22 5.60
C PRO A 27 -10.16 -67.05 4.30
N ASN A 28 -9.23 -68.00 4.10
CA ASN A 28 -9.19 -68.89 2.93
C ASN A 28 -9.23 -70.36 3.38
N LYS A 29 -10.34 -71.08 3.13
CA LYS A 29 -10.54 -72.44 3.64
C LYS A 29 -10.94 -73.42 2.55
N ILE A 30 -10.51 -74.67 2.75
CA ILE A 30 -11.00 -75.85 2.03
C ILE A 30 -12.20 -76.39 2.82
N ASN A 31 -13.33 -76.63 2.16
CA ASN A 31 -14.50 -77.23 2.80
C ASN A 31 -14.27 -78.73 3.03
N TYR A 32 -14.04 -79.12 4.29
CA TYR A 32 -13.83 -80.52 4.68
C TYR A 32 -15.13 -81.30 4.95
N ALA A 33 -16.30 -80.66 4.88
CA ALA A 33 -17.58 -81.34 5.14
C ALA A 33 -17.82 -82.51 4.16
N PRO A 34 -17.62 -82.39 2.83
CA PRO A 34 -17.75 -83.52 1.91
C PRO A 34 -16.78 -84.67 2.22
N LEU A 35 -15.59 -84.36 2.76
CA LEU A 35 -14.58 -85.35 3.13
C LEU A 35 -15.03 -86.20 4.33
N MET A 36 -15.78 -85.61 5.27
CA MET A 36 -16.36 -86.32 6.42
C MET A 36 -17.35 -87.41 5.97
N LEU A 37 -18.23 -87.08 5.02
CA LEU A 37 -19.18 -88.02 4.44
C LEU A 37 -18.46 -89.14 3.68
N GLY A 38 -17.42 -88.79 2.92
CA GLY A 38 -16.57 -89.76 2.21
C GLY A 38 -15.92 -90.78 3.16
N ILE A 39 -15.36 -90.34 4.29
CA ILE A 39 -14.72 -91.24 5.27
C ILE A 39 -15.76 -92.12 5.98
N GLY A 40 -16.92 -91.58 6.33
CA GLY A 40 -18.01 -92.36 6.92
C GLY A 40 -18.54 -93.45 5.98
N ALA A 41 -18.71 -93.13 4.69
CA ALA A 41 -19.13 -94.08 3.67
C ALA A 41 -18.08 -95.17 3.41
N ILE A 42 -16.80 -94.78 3.28
CA ILE A 42 -15.70 -95.74 3.08
C ILE A 42 -15.56 -96.65 4.30
N SER A 43 -15.59 -96.10 5.52
CA SER A 43 -15.50 -96.88 6.75
C SER A 43 -16.66 -97.86 6.90
N SER A 44 -17.87 -97.46 6.55
CA SER A 44 -19.05 -98.33 6.55
C SER A 44 -18.91 -99.52 5.60
N VAL A 45 -18.44 -99.26 4.36
CA VAL A 45 -18.23 -100.31 3.36
C VAL A 45 -17.07 -101.23 3.75
N VAL A 46 -15.97 -100.67 4.25
CA VAL A 46 -14.79 -101.43 4.68
C VAL A 46 -15.11 -102.35 5.85
N HIS A 47 -15.83 -101.85 6.86
CA HIS A 47 -16.24 -102.65 8.01
C HIS A 47 -17.16 -103.81 7.61
N PHE A 48 -18.09 -103.57 6.69
CA PHE A 48 -18.97 -104.60 6.13
C PHE A 48 -18.21 -105.70 5.37
N ILE A 49 -17.10 -105.35 4.70
CA ILE A 49 -16.30 -106.31 3.91
C ILE A 49 -15.33 -107.13 4.78
N ILE A 50 -14.76 -106.55 5.83
CA ILE A 50 -13.72 -107.18 6.66
C ILE A 50 -14.31 -108.19 7.67
N HIS A 51 -15.59 -108.06 8.04
CA HIS A 51 -16.24 -108.94 9.02
C HIS A 51 -17.44 -109.73 8.43
N PRO A 52 -17.23 -110.61 7.43
CA PRO A 52 -18.32 -111.35 6.79
C PRO A 52 -18.84 -112.57 7.60
N GLU A 53 -18.11 -113.01 8.64
CA GLU A 53 -18.37 -114.29 9.35
C GLU A 53 -18.91 -114.14 10.79
N ALA A 54 -19.41 -112.97 11.20
CA ALA A 54 -20.03 -112.85 12.52
C ALA A 54 -21.43 -113.48 12.53
N VAL A 55 -21.76 -114.18 13.63
CA VAL A 55 -22.96 -115.02 13.80
C VAL A 55 -24.30 -114.26 13.67
N ASP A 56 -24.27 -112.92 13.64
CA ASP A 56 -25.47 -112.08 13.60
C ASP A 56 -25.36 -110.94 12.58
N ILE A 57 -25.83 -111.19 11.36
CA ILE A 57 -25.79 -110.25 10.21
C ILE A 57 -26.45 -108.90 10.55
N LEU A 58 -27.47 -108.92 11.41
CA LEU A 58 -28.20 -107.71 11.82
C LEU A 58 -27.33 -106.79 12.69
N LEU A 59 -26.40 -107.35 13.47
CA LEU A 59 -25.45 -106.59 14.28
C LEU A 59 -24.43 -105.88 13.39
N ILE A 60 -23.82 -106.58 12.43
CA ILE A 60 -22.85 -106.01 11.48
C ILE A 60 -23.50 -104.89 10.65
N LEU A 61 -24.73 -105.09 10.19
CA LEU A 61 -25.45 -104.08 9.42
C LEU A 61 -25.64 -102.80 10.26
N ARG A 62 -26.06 -102.94 11.52
CA ARG A 62 -26.24 -101.82 12.45
C ARG A 62 -24.92 -101.11 12.75
N GLU A 63 -23.84 -101.83 12.97
CA GLU A 63 -22.51 -101.28 13.26
C GLU A 63 -21.89 -100.62 12.03
N SER A 64 -22.07 -101.19 10.83
CA SER A 64 -21.62 -100.61 9.56
C SER A 64 -22.35 -99.31 9.21
N PHE A 65 -23.64 -99.17 9.53
CA PHE A 65 -24.38 -97.92 9.29
C PHE A 65 -24.01 -96.78 10.26
N PHE A 66 -23.41 -97.12 11.40
CA PHE A 66 -23.13 -96.15 12.46
C PHE A 66 -22.12 -95.07 12.03
N PRO A 67 -20.98 -95.38 11.35
CA PRO A 67 -20.09 -94.38 10.74
C PRO A 67 -20.77 -93.43 9.77
N ILE A 68 -21.68 -93.93 8.92
CA ILE A 68 -22.42 -93.09 7.98
C ILE A 68 -23.30 -92.11 8.75
N LEU A 69 -24.05 -92.58 9.75
CA LEU A 69 -24.94 -91.74 10.55
C LEU A 69 -24.15 -90.64 11.29
N VAL A 70 -23.02 -91.01 11.92
CA VAL A 70 -22.13 -90.05 12.59
C VAL A 70 -21.56 -89.04 11.60
N SER A 71 -21.08 -89.49 10.43
CA SER A 71 -20.54 -88.60 9.41
C SER A 71 -21.58 -87.63 8.84
N LEU A 72 -22.83 -88.07 8.68
CA LEU A 72 -23.94 -87.26 8.20
C LEU A 72 -24.34 -86.18 9.21
N LEU A 73 -24.37 -86.53 10.50
CA LEU A 73 -24.65 -85.57 11.56
C LEU A 73 -23.55 -84.50 11.62
N LEU A 74 -22.28 -84.91 11.60
CA LEU A 74 -21.15 -83.98 11.59
C LEU A 74 -21.12 -83.13 10.32
N TYR A 75 -21.49 -83.69 9.16
CA TYR A 75 -21.64 -82.95 7.90
C TYR A 75 -22.69 -81.83 8.01
N ILE A 76 -23.88 -82.12 8.55
CA ILE A 76 -24.95 -81.13 8.73
C ILE A 76 -24.47 -79.99 9.64
N VAL A 77 -23.84 -80.32 10.77
CA VAL A 77 -23.31 -79.32 11.71
C VAL A 77 -22.23 -78.47 11.04
N MET A 78 -21.28 -79.09 10.34
CA MET A 78 -20.24 -78.36 9.61
C MET A 78 -20.79 -77.44 8.52
N ASN A 79 -21.81 -77.89 7.79
CA ASN A 79 -22.41 -77.13 6.71
C ASN A 79 -23.19 -75.92 7.22
N ILE A 80 -23.94 -76.07 8.32
CA ILE A 80 -24.63 -74.95 8.98
C ILE A 80 -23.61 -73.93 9.49
N LEU A 81 -22.55 -74.38 10.16
CA LEU A 81 -21.48 -73.48 10.63
C LEU A 81 -20.82 -72.72 9.49
N HIS A 82 -20.57 -73.38 8.36
CA HIS A 82 -19.99 -72.75 7.19
C HIS A 82 -20.92 -71.68 6.59
N GLN A 83 -22.20 -72.00 6.43
CA GLN A 83 -23.20 -71.08 5.86
C GLN A 83 -23.45 -69.86 6.76
N THR A 84 -23.51 -70.04 8.09
CA THR A 84 -23.63 -68.92 9.04
C THR A 84 -22.44 -67.97 8.94
N GLN A 85 -21.21 -68.50 8.80
CA GLN A 85 -20.03 -67.66 8.65
C GLN A 85 -19.99 -66.87 7.33
N GLU A 86 -20.35 -67.50 6.21
CA GLU A 86 -20.41 -66.79 4.93
C GLU A 86 -21.44 -65.66 4.96
N SER A 87 -22.57 -65.89 5.63
CA SER A 87 -23.58 -64.86 5.86
C SER A 87 -23.03 -63.71 6.72
N ASP A 88 -22.37 -63.99 7.84
CA ASP A 88 -21.81 -62.95 8.72
C ASP A 88 -20.71 -62.14 8.00
N LEU A 89 -19.88 -62.80 7.20
CA LEU A 89 -18.83 -62.15 6.42
C LEU A 89 -19.43 -61.27 5.31
N ALA A 90 -20.49 -61.71 4.64
CA ALA A 90 -21.20 -60.90 3.65
C ALA A 90 -21.87 -59.66 4.29
N ILE A 91 -22.46 -59.80 5.47
CA ILE A 91 -23.08 -58.69 6.22
C ILE A 91 -22.02 -57.66 6.61
N THR A 92 -20.91 -58.10 7.20
CA THR A 92 -19.81 -57.19 7.61
C THR A 92 -19.16 -56.49 6.42
N GLN A 93 -18.97 -57.19 5.29
CA GLN A 93 -18.50 -56.55 4.05
C GLN A 93 -19.49 -55.53 3.50
N HIS A 94 -20.79 -55.82 3.57
CA HIS A 94 -21.83 -54.88 3.13
C HIS A 94 -21.87 -53.62 3.99
N GLU A 95 -21.82 -53.76 5.32
CA GLU A 95 -21.75 -52.65 6.26
C GLU A 95 -20.49 -51.80 6.05
N PHE A 96 -19.33 -52.45 5.88
CA PHE A 96 -18.08 -51.75 5.57
C PHE A 96 -18.16 -50.98 4.24
N THR A 97 -18.72 -51.59 3.20
CA THR A 97 -18.90 -50.94 1.89
C THR A 97 -19.85 -49.76 1.99
N LYS A 98 -20.94 -49.89 2.76
CA LYS A 98 -21.89 -48.81 3.00
C LYS A 98 -21.23 -47.62 3.71
N ALA A 99 -20.46 -47.90 4.77
CA ALA A 99 -19.70 -46.86 5.48
C ALA A 99 -18.66 -46.17 4.58
N LEU A 100 -17.97 -46.92 3.72
CA LEU A 100 -17.05 -46.35 2.74
C LEU A 100 -17.76 -45.46 1.72
N ILE A 101 -18.92 -45.87 1.20
CA ILE A 101 -19.72 -45.05 0.28
C ILE A 101 -20.12 -43.74 0.96
N GLU A 102 -20.59 -43.79 2.20
CA GLU A 102 -20.98 -42.60 2.96
C GLU A 102 -19.81 -41.64 3.17
N GLN A 103 -18.63 -42.16 3.55
CA GLN A 103 -17.42 -41.34 3.68
C GLN A 103 -16.96 -40.74 2.34
N ILE A 104 -17.04 -41.50 1.25
CA ILE A 104 -16.72 -41.01 -0.10
C ILE A 104 -17.69 -39.90 -0.53
N THR A 105 -18.97 -40.04 -0.21
CA THR A 105 -19.99 -39.02 -0.50
C THR A 105 -19.70 -37.73 0.27
N LEU A 106 -19.41 -37.82 1.57
CA LEU A 106 -19.04 -36.65 2.39
C LEU A 106 -17.76 -35.97 1.88
N LEU A 107 -16.74 -36.76 1.52
CA LEU A 107 -15.50 -36.22 0.97
C LEU A 107 -15.74 -35.51 -0.37
N LYS A 108 -16.61 -36.05 -1.22
CA LYS A 108 -16.98 -35.44 -2.50
C LYS A 108 -17.72 -34.12 -2.30
N GLU A 109 -18.65 -34.06 -1.35
CA GLU A 109 -19.38 -32.84 -1.01
C GLU A 109 -18.43 -31.76 -0.46
N PHE A 110 -17.54 -32.14 0.46
CA PHE A 110 -16.52 -31.23 1.00
C PHE A 110 -15.57 -30.72 -0.09
N SER A 111 -15.10 -31.59 -0.99
CA SER A 111 -14.25 -31.21 -2.11
C SER A 111 -14.96 -30.22 -3.05
N SER A 112 -16.25 -30.41 -3.29
CA SER A 112 -17.07 -29.52 -4.12
C SER A 112 -17.26 -28.15 -3.46
N ASP A 113 -17.54 -28.10 -2.15
CA ASP A 113 -17.63 -26.82 -1.42
C ASP A 113 -16.28 -26.08 -1.41
N LEU A 114 -15.18 -26.83 -1.24
CA LEU A 114 -13.84 -26.26 -1.26
C LEU A 114 -13.47 -25.70 -2.63
N GLU A 115 -13.81 -26.41 -3.72
CA GLU A 115 -13.65 -25.91 -5.09
C GLU A 115 -14.45 -24.62 -5.31
N LYS A 116 -15.72 -24.59 -4.87
CA LYS A 116 -16.57 -23.40 -4.98
C LYS A 116 -16.00 -22.20 -4.22
N ARG A 117 -15.50 -22.41 -2.99
CA ARG A 117 -14.84 -21.35 -2.21
C ARG A 117 -13.55 -20.87 -2.85
N MET A 118 -12.77 -21.79 -3.42
CA MET A 118 -11.53 -21.44 -4.12
C MET A 118 -11.82 -20.57 -5.35
N ILE A 119 -12.83 -20.91 -6.14
CA ILE A 119 -13.25 -20.12 -7.30
C ILE A 119 -13.70 -18.72 -6.88
N LEU A 120 -14.57 -18.62 -5.86
CA LEU A 120 -15.04 -17.32 -5.33
C LEU A 120 -13.87 -16.47 -4.83
N SER A 121 -12.94 -17.06 -4.07
CA SER A 121 -11.75 -16.37 -3.59
C SER A 121 -10.87 -15.90 -4.74
N GLN A 122 -10.74 -16.68 -5.81
CA GLN A 122 -9.94 -16.32 -6.97
C GLN A 122 -10.56 -15.18 -7.78
N GLU A 123 -11.89 -15.15 -7.91
CA GLU A 123 -12.63 -14.05 -8.53
C GLU A 123 -12.52 -12.76 -7.71
N GLU A 124 -12.63 -12.85 -6.39
CA GLU A 124 -12.50 -11.72 -5.48
C GLU A 124 -11.08 -11.13 -5.51
N ASP A 125 -10.06 -11.98 -5.51
CA ASP A 125 -8.66 -11.58 -5.70
C ASP A 125 -8.43 -10.89 -7.06
N GLN A 126 -9.01 -11.41 -8.14
CA GLN A 126 -8.91 -10.78 -9.45
C GLN A 126 -9.57 -9.39 -9.46
N LYS A 127 -10.76 -9.26 -8.85
CA LYS A 127 -11.46 -7.98 -8.75
C LYS A 127 -10.66 -6.97 -7.91
N SER A 128 -10.16 -7.40 -6.75
CA SER A 128 -9.32 -6.56 -5.88
C SER A 128 -8.06 -6.08 -6.63
N ARG A 129 -7.38 -6.97 -7.36
CA ARG A 129 -6.24 -6.59 -8.21
C ARG A 129 -6.62 -5.58 -9.29
N GLY A 130 -7.78 -5.74 -9.93
CA GLY A 130 -8.28 -4.80 -10.92
C GLY A 130 -8.54 -3.41 -10.32
N GLU A 131 -9.16 -3.34 -9.14
CA GLU A 131 -9.41 -2.09 -8.42
C GLU A 131 -8.10 -1.39 -8.01
N VAL A 132 -7.09 -2.14 -7.54
CA VAL A 132 -5.77 -1.61 -7.21
C VAL A 132 -5.05 -1.08 -8.45
N GLN A 133 -5.11 -1.79 -9.58
CA GLN A 133 -4.51 -1.35 -10.84
C GLN A 133 -5.16 -0.06 -11.36
N GLU A 134 -6.50 0.05 -11.27
CA GLU A 134 -7.20 1.24 -11.73
C GLU A 134 -6.92 2.45 -10.82
N LYS A 135 -6.88 2.25 -9.49
CA LYS A 135 -6.41 3.29 -8.56
C LYS A 135 -4.98 3.74 -8.88
N PHE A 136 -4.06 2.80 -9.08
CA PHE A 136 -2.68 3.11 -9.43
C PHE A 136 -2.57 3.92 -10.73
N LYS A 137 -3.39 3.58 -11.73
CA LYS A 137 -3.46 4.33 -12.99
C LYS A 137 -4.02 5.74 -12.80
N GLN A 138 -4.99 5.93 -11.91
CA GLN A 138 -5.49 7.25 -11.54
C GLN A 138 -4.43 8.08 -10.81
N ASP A 139 -3.71 7.48 -9.87
CA ASP A 139 -2.63 8.13 -9.12
C ASP A 139 -1.48 8.56 -10.05
N ILE A 140 -1.11 7.73 -11.04
CA ILE A 140 -0.12 8.11 -12.06
C ILE A 140 -0.58 9.34 -12.85
N LYS A 141 -1.86 9.40 -13.25
CA LYS A 141 -2.40 10.59 -13.96
C LYS A 141 -2.38 11.83 -13.08
N ALA A 142 -2.68 11.68 -11.79
CA ALA A 142 -2.61 12.79 -10.84
C ALA A 142 -1.16 13.29 -10.68
N LEU A 143 -0.19 12.38 -10.58
CA LEU A 143 1.23 12.71 -10.52
C LEU A 143 1.71 13.42 -11.80
N ASP A 144 1.31 12.95 -12.98
CA ASP A 144 1.63 13.60 -14.26
C ASP A 144 1.07 15.03 -14.31
N THR A 145 -0.16 15.23 -13.83
CA THR A 145 -0.77 16.57 -13.72
C THR A 145 0.00 17.46 -12.74
N ILE A 146 0.45 16.92 -11.60
CA ILE A 146 1.28 17.65 -10.63
C ILE A 146 2.61 18.04 -11.27
N GLN A 147 3.25 17.14 -12.01
CA GLN A 147 4.51 17.41 -12.70
C GLN A 147 4.37 18.53 -13.74
N ILE A 148 3.31 18.48 -14.55
CA ILE A 148 2.99 19.54 -15.53
C ILE A 148 2.77 20.88 -14.82
N ASN A 149 2.02 20.88 -13.71
CA ASN A 149 1.79 22.09 -12.93
C ASN A 149 3.09 22.64 -12.32
N GLN A 150 3.98 21.79 -11.82
CA GLN A 150 5.29 22.21 -11.30
C GLN A 150 6.15 22.85 -12.40
N ALA A 151 6.16 22.29 -13.61
CA ALA A 151 6.86 22.89 -14.75
C ALA A 151 6.30 24.29 -15.08
N ASN A 152 4.97 24.43 -15.13
CA ASN A 152 4.30 25.71 -15.37
C ASN A 152 4.60 26.74 -14.26
N PHE A 153 4.63 26.32 -13.00
CA PHE A 153 5.00 27.20 -11.89
C PHE A 153 6.46 27.64 -11.99
N SER A 154 7.37 26.73 -12.32
CA SER A 154 8.78 27.06 -12.51
C SER A 154 8.98 28.11 -13.60
N GLU A 155 8.25 27.99 -14.72
CA GLU A 155 8.28 28.99 -15.79
C GLU A 155 7.76 30.35 -15.30
N LYS A 156 6.64 30.37 -14.57
CA LYS A 156 6.10 31.61 -13.99
C LYS A 156 7.06 32.26 -13.00
N PHE A 157 7.78 31.48 -12.20
CA PHE A 157 8.81 32.02 -11.30
C PHE A 157 9.98 32.64 -12.07
N ALA A 158 10.43 32.01 -13.16
CA ALA A 158 11.45 32.60 -14.02
C ALA A 158 10.99 33.92 -14.66
N GLN A 159 9.72 34.00 -15.09
CA GLN A 159 9.13 35.24 -15.58
C GLN A 159 9.04 36.31 -14.48
N LEU A 160 8.67 35.93 -13.26
CA LEU A 160 8.62 36.84 -12.12
C LEU A 160 10.01 37.41 -11.78
N GLU A 161 11.05 36.59 -11.86
CA GLU A 161 12.43 37.00 -11.62
C GLU A 161 12.91 38.00 -12.69
N LEU A 162 12.60 37.74 -13.96
CA LEU A 162 12.81 38.69 -15.05
C LEU A 162 12.10 40.02 -14.78
N TRP A 163 10.83 39.95 -14.39
CA TRP A 163 10.03 41.15 -14.11
C TRP A 163 10.58 41.93 -12.92
N HIS A 164 11.01 41.24 -11.86
CA HIS A 164 11.67 41.86 -10.72
C HIS A 164 12.98 42.56 -11.12
N LYS A 165 13.78 41.94 -11.99
CA LYS A 165 15.00 42.53 -12.51
C LYS A 165 14.72 43.79 -13.35
N ASP A 166 13.70 43.75 -14.19
CA ASP A 166 13.29 44.90 -15.02
C ASP A 166 12.77 46.05 -14.15
N VAL A 167 11.93 45.76 -13.14
CA VAL A 167 11.45 46.75 -12.18
C VAL A 167 12.60 47.36 -11.38
N THR A 168 13.54 46.53 -10.91
CA THR A 168 14.72 47.00 -10.18
C THR A 168 15.56 47.93 -11.06
N LYS A 169 15.76 47.60 -12.33
CA LYS A 169 16.48 48.44 -13.28
C LYS A 169 15.75 49.77 -13.52
N ALA A 170 14.43 49.73 -13.73
CA ALA A 170 13.63 50.95 -13.90
C ALA A 170 13.68 51.84 -12.65
N PHE A 171 13.69 51.25 -11.45
CA PHE A 171 13.87 51.99 -10.20
C PHE A 171 15.25 52.61 -10.07
N SER A 172 16.31 51.90 -10.46
CA SER A 172 17.67 52.45 -10.49
C SER A 172 17.75 53.61 -11.48
N ASP A 173 17.26 53.44 -12.71
CA ASP A 173 17.24 54.50 -13.73
C ASP A 173 16.45 55.73 -13.26
N TYR A 174 15.31 55.51 -12.59
CA TYR A 174 14.52 56.60 -12.00
C TYR A 174 15.29 57.35 -10.89
N THR A 175 15.92 56.59 -9.99
CA THR A 175 16.62 57.14 -8.82
C THR A 175 17.93 57.83 -9.20
N ASP A 176 18.70 57.21 -10.10
CA ASP A 176 20.07 57.63 -10.43
C ASP A 176 20.11 58.64 -11.58
N VAL A 177 19.11 58.63 -12.47
CA VAL A 177 19.09 59.50 -13.66
C VAL A 177 17.96 60.52 -13.58
N GLN A 178 16.72 60.08 -13.39
CA GLN A 178 15.58 61.01 -13.50
C GLN A 178 15.50 61.99 -12.34
N ILE A 179 15.64 61.54 -11.09
CA ILE A 179 15.62 62.43 -9.92
C ILE A 179 16.74 63.49 -9.99
N PRO A 180 18.01 63.14 -10.26
CA PRO A 180 19.06 64.13 -10.41
C PRO A 180 18.84 65.05 -11.62
N SER A 181 18.27 64.55 -12.72
CA SER A 181 17.92 65.41 -13.87
C SER A 181 16.86 66.44 -13.48
N LEU A 182 15.87 66.04 -12.68
CA LEU A 182 14.81 66.92 -12.22
C LEU A 182 15.37 67.98 -11.27
N ASP A 183 16.22 67.59 -10.33
CA ASP A 183 16.93 68.51 -9.44
C ASP A 183 17.75 69.54 -10.24
N ASN A 184 18.47 69.10 -11.26
CA ASN A 184 19.25 69.98 -12.13
C ASN A 184 18.35 70.95 -12.94
N VAL A 185 17.21 70.47 -13.46
CA VAL A 185 16.22 71.32 -14.14
C VAL A 185 15.61 72.35 -13.19
N VAL A 186 15.30 71.96 -11.96
CA VAL A 186 14.79 72.86 -10.91
C VAL A 186 15.85 73.91 -10.55
N HIS A 187 17.11 73.50 -10.35
CA HIS A 187 18.21 74.43 -10.08
C HIS A 187 18.37 75.45 -11.22
N LYS A 188 18.30 74.98 -12.46
CA LYS A 188 18.37 75.86 -13.64
C LYS A 188 17.20 76.84 -13.71
N HIS A 189 15.99 76.42 -13.35
CA HIS A 189 14.84 77.34 -13.26
C HIS A 189 15.00 78.35 -12.14
N ILE A 190 15.48 77.94 -10.96
CA ILE A 190 15.80 78.85 -9.85
C ILE A 190 16.83 79.89 -10.30
N GLU A 191 17.86 79.47 -11.04
CA GLU A 191 18.91 80.35 -11.51
C GLU A 191 18.41 81.34 -12.58
N ILE A 192 17.57 80.89 -13.52
CA ILE A 192 16.89 81.77 -14.48
C ILE A 192 16.00 82.79 -13.76
N LEU A 193 15.22 82.35 -12.78
CA LEU A 193 14.38 83.24 -11.97
C LEU A 193 15.23 84.27 -11.21
N ARG A 194 16.35 83.85 -10.62
CA ARG A 194 17.28 84.74 -9.92
C ARG A 194 17.88 85.78 -10.86
N VAL A 195 18.32 85.38 -12.05
CA VAL A 195 18.86 86.31 -13.06
C VAL A 195 17.78 87.28 -13.53
N SER A 196 16.56 86.79 -13.79
CA SER A 196 15.43 87.62 -14.16
C SER A 196 15.09 88.64 -13.07
N GLU A 197 15.02 88.22 -11.80
CA GLU A 197 14.77 89.11 -10.67
C GLU A 197 15.87 90.19 -10.54
N GLN A 198 17.13 89.80 -10.69
CA GLN A 198 18.26 90.72 -10.69
C GLN A 198 18.17 91.74 -11.84
N ASP A 199 17.82 91.31 -13.05
CA ASP A 199 17.63 92.17 -14.22
C ASP A 199 16.46 93.13 -14.02
N HIS A 200 15.34 92.64 -13.49
CA HIS A 200 14.18 93.46 -13.13
C HIS A 200 14.56 94.51 -12.09
N PHE A 201 15.33 94.14 -11.05
CA PHE A 201 15.83 95.08 -10.05
C PHE A 201 16.75 96.14 -10.67
N ASN A 202 17.65 95.73 -11.57
CA ASN A 202 18.56 96.64 -12.28
C ASN A 202 17.79 97.61 -13.19
N GLN A 203 16.78 97.13 -13.92
CA GLN A 203 15.89 97.98 -14.73
C GLN A 203 15.11 98.96 -13.85
N LEU A 204 14.53 98.49 -12.74
CA LEU A 204 13.81 99.36 -11.80
C LEU A 204 14.73 100.44 -11.24
N LYS A 205 15.96 100.08 -10.88
CA LYS A 205 16.99 101.01 -10.42
C LYS A 205 17.36 102.02 -11.49
N SER A 206 17.51 101.60 -12.75
CA SER A 206 17.79 102.49 -13.89
C SER A 206 16.64 103.48 -14.11
N ILE A 207 15.40 103.01 -14.11
CA ILE A 207 14.20 103.85 -14.26
C ILE A 207 14.07 104.83 -13.10
N LEU A 208 14.33 104.39 -11.86
CA LEU A 208 14.36 105.26 -10.70
C LEU A 208 15.48 106.31 -10.79
N GLN A 209 16.66 105.93 -11.29
CA GLN A 209 17.77 106.85 -11.49
C GLN A 209 17.43 107.89 -12.57
N GLU A 210 16.89 107.47 -13.72
CA GLU A 210 16.41 108.38 -14.76
C GLU A 210 15.29 109.31 -14.25
N ALA A 211 14.39 108.81 -13.40
CA ALA A 211 13.35 109.62 -12.78
C ALA A 211 13.91 110.64 -11.77
N VAL A 212 14.96 110.28 -11.03
CA VAL A 212 15.66 111.19 -10.11
C VAL A 212 16.46 112.24 -10.89
N ASP A 213 17.16 111.84 -11.95
CA ASP A 213 17.95 112.72 -12.81
C ASP A 213 17.04 113.67 -13.60
N SER A 214 15.88 113.20 -14.08
CA SER A 214 14.87 114.08 -14.70
C SER A 214 14.26 115.06 -13.69
N ARG A 215 14.16 114.72 -12.40
CA ARG A 215 13.76 115.68 -11.36
C ARG A 215 14.79 116.79 -11.16
N SER A 216 16.08 116.47 -11.35
CA SER A 216 17.17 117.46 -11.33
C SER A 216 17.14 118.34 -12.59
N SER A 217 16.85 117.77 -13.77
CA SER A 217 16.74 118.53 -15.02
C SER A 217 15.47 119.41 -15.05
N ILE A 218 14.35 118.96 -14.49
CA ILE A 218 13.11 119.75 -14.35
C ILE A 218 13.33 120.98 -13.46
N PHE A 219 14.22 120.90 -12.46
CA PHE A 219 14.56 122.04 -11.60
C PHE A 219 15.44 123.08 -12.33
N GLU A 220 16.35 122.64 -13.20
CA GLU A 220 17.11 123.52 -14.11
C GLU A 220 16.23 124.12 -15.23
N GLU A 221 15.34 123.34 -15.83
CA GLU A 221 14.40 123.79 -16.86
C GLU A 221 13.35 124.77 -16.31
N LEU A 222 12.91 124.63 -15.06
CA LEU A 222 12.07 125.63 -14.38
C LEU A 222 12.82 126.95 -14.12
N GLY A 223 14.15 126.90 -13.93
CA GLY A 223 15.00 128.08 -13.83
C GLY A 223 15.12 128.84 -15.15
N THR A 224 15.30 128.13 -16.26
CA THR A 224 15.42 128.71 -17.61
C THR A 224 14.06 129.12 -18.20
N MET A 225 12.97 128.45 -17.83
CA MET A 225 11.59 128.82 -18.18
C MET A 225 11.13 130.12 -17.52
N LYS A 226 11.65 130.43 -16.32
CA LYS A 226 11.40 131.70 -15.61
C LYS A 226 12.07 132.90 -16.32
N GLU A 227 13.24 132.71 -16.92
CA GLU A 227 13.93 133.75 -17.70
C GLU A 227 13.31 133.97 -19.09
N THR A 228 12.84 132.90 -19.74
CA THR A 228 12.20 132.98 -21.07
C THR A 228 10.76 133.54 -21.02
N LEU A 229 10.04 133.38 -19.90
CA LEU A 229 8.70 133.97 -19.68
C LEU A 229 8.71 135.51 -19.58
N LEU A 230 9.85 136.14 -19.29
CA LEU A 230 9.98 137.61 -19.28
C LEU A 230 10.18 138.21 -20.69
N ALA A 231 10.56 137.39 -21.68
CA ALA A 231 10.92 137.86 -23.03
C ALA A 231 9.77 137.76 -24.05
N ILE A 232 8.73 136.96 -23.82
CA ILE A 232 7.72 136.64 -24.85
C ILE A 232 6.41 137.39 -24.57
N LYS A 233 6.47 138.72 -24.69
CA LYS A 233 5.30 139.61 -24.56
C LYS A 233 4.59 139.91 -25.90
N ASN A 234 5.09 139.48 -27.06
CA ASN A 234 4.70 140.09 -28.36
C ASN A 234 4.40 139.19 -29.58
N ILE A 235 4.09 137.88 -29.49
CA ILE A 235 3.80 137.06 -30.70
C ILE A 235 2.56 136.17 -30.51
N SER A 236 1.35 136.69 -30.71
CA SER A 236 0.11 136.01 -30.31
C SER A 236 -0.59 135.16 -31.40
N SER A 237 -0.16 135.20 -32.66
CA SER A 237 -0.90 134.53 -33.76
C SER A 237 -0.23 133.23 -34.25
N ASP A 238 1.09 133.21 -34.38
CA ASP A 238 1.82 132.01 -34.83
C ASP A 238 1.93 130.94 -33.71
N ILE A 239 1.88 131.39 -32.45
CA ILE A 239 1.93 130.54 -31.26
C ILE A 239 0.70 129.64 -31.17
N SER A 240 -0.51 130.14 -31.41
CA SER A 240 -1.73 129.33 -31.26
C SER A 240 -1.78 128.16 -32.26
N ASN A 241 -1.39 128.38 -33.52
CA ASN A 241 -1.35 127.31 -34.52
C ASN A 241 -0.22 126.31 -34.28
N SER A 242 0.95 126.79 -33.82
CA SER A 242 2.08 125.93 -33.48
C SER A 242 1.82 125.09 -32.21
N ILE A 243 1.27 125.70 -31.15
CA ILE A 243 0.88 125.01 -29.92
C ILE A 243 -0.21 123.98 -30.22
N ILE A 244 -1.26 124.32 -30.97
CA ILE A 244 -2.31 123.34 -31.30
C ILE A 244 -1.71 122.18 -32.08
N LYS A 245 -0.88 122.44 -33.10
CA LYS A 245 -0.24 121.37 -33.88
C LYS A 245 0.67 120.49 -33.01
N HIS A 246 1.58 121.09 -32.26
CA HIS A 246 2.56 120.36 -31.46
C HIS A 246 1.92 119.62 -30.29
N THR A 247 0.89 120.20 -29.65
CA THR A 247 0.14 119.54 -28.58
C THR A 247 -0.69 118.39 -29.14
N THR A 248 -1.33 118.56 -30.32
CA THR A 248 -2.10 117.48 -30.94
C THR A 248 -1.21 116.34 -31.41
N GLU A 249 -0.03 116.63 -31.96
CA GLU A 249 0.97 115.63 -32.35
C GLU A 249 1.54 114.89 -31.12
N GLN A 250 1.88 115.61 -30.05
CA GLN A 250 2.34 115.03 -28.79
C GLN A 250 1.26 114.15 -28.14
N LEU A 251 0.03 114.66 -28.00
CA LEU A 251 -1.10 113.90 -27.43
C LEU A 251 -1.45 112.68 -28.28
N SER A 252 -1.38 112.81 -29.61
CA SER A 252 -1.59 111.69 -30.54
C SER A 252 -0.51 110.63 -30.42
N SER A 253 0.76 111.04 -30.23
CA SER A 253 1.86 110.09 -30.01
C SER A 253 1.73 109.35 -28.67
N VAL A 254 1.36 110.07 -27.61
CA VAL A 254 1.14 109.50 -26.27
C VAL A 254 -0.08 108.59 -26.27
N SER A 255 -1.18 109.02 -26.90
CA SER A 255 -2.40 108.22 -27.06
C SER A 255 -2.13 106.94 -27.85
N ARG A 256 -1.37 106.99 -28.95
CA ARG A 256 -0.96 105.79 -29.71
C ARG A 256 -0.02 104.88 -28.93
N SER A 257 0.89 105.44 -28.14
CA SER A 257 1.78 104.64 -27.28
C SER A 257 0.97 103.93 -26.19
N PHE A 258 0.05 104.65 -25.56
CA PHE A 258 -0.87 104.10 -24.56
C PHE A 258 -1.81 103.05 -25.14
N GLU A 259 -2.36 103.27 -26.34
CA GLU A 259 -3.18 102.30 -27.06
C GLU A 259 -2.39 101.01 -27.38
N LYS A 260 -1.12 101.13 -27.81
CA LYS A 260 -0.25 99.96 -28.00
C LYS A 260 0.02 99.20 -26.70
N GLN A 261 0.24 99.91 -25.59
CA GLN A 261 0.42 99.28 -24.29
C GLN A 261 -0.86 98.59 -23.80
N ILE A 262 -2.03 99.22 -23.98
CA ILE A 262 -3.33 98.62 -23.66
C ILE A 262 -3.60 97.38 -24.51
N LEU A 263 -3.29 97.40 -25.81
CA LEU A 263 -3.42 96.23 -26.69
C LEU A 263 -2.48 95.09 -26.28
N SER A 264 -1.23 95.41 -25.94
CA SER A 264 -0.26 94.43 -25.42
C SER A 264 -0.72 93.83 -24.10
N LEU A 265 -1.21 94.66 -23.17
CA LEU A 265 -1.73 94.23 -21.87
C LEU A 265 -2.99 93.36 -22.04
N LYS A 266 -3.88 93.72 -22.96
CA LYS A 266 -5.06 92.92 -23.30
C LYS A 266 -4.66 91.54 -23.83
N SER A 267 -3.72 91.49 -24.79
CA SER A 267 -3.20 90.23 -25.33
C SER A 267 -2.53 89.38 -24.25
N HIS A 268 -1.75 90.00 -23.35
CA HIS A 268 -1.13 89.30 -22.24
C HIS A 268 -2.18 88.75 -21.25
N THR A 269 -3.21 89.53 -20.94
CA THR A 269 -4.31 89.13 -20.05
C THR A 269 -5.15 87.99 -20.67
N GLU A 270 -5.39 88.02 -21.97
CA GLU A 270 -6.03 86.91 -22.70
C GLU A 270 -5.17 85.64 -22.65
N GLY A 271 -3.84 85.76 -22.82
CA GLY A 271 -2.90 84.65 -22.66
C GLY A 271 -2.84 84.07 -21.24
N VAL A 272 -2.94 84.92 -20.21
CA VAL A 272 -3.08 84.48 -18.82
C VAL A 272 -4.41 83.76 -18.61
N GLY A 273 -5.50 84.28 -19.19
CA GLY A 273 -6.83 83.66 -19.10
C GLY A 273 -6.87 82.26 -19.73
N THR A 274 -6.27 82.07 -20.90
CA THR A 274 -6.17 80.75 -21.53
C THR A 274 -5.30 79.79 -20.72
N SER A 275 -4.15 80.26 -20.21
CA SER A 275 -3.28 79.45 -19.36
C SER A 275 -3.97 79.04 -18.04
N LEU A 276 -4.79 79.91 -17.46
CA LEU A 276 -5.53 79.60 -16.23
C LEU A 276 -6.61 78.54 -16.49
N SER A 277 -7.36 78.70 -17.59
CA SER A 277 -8.38 77.72 -18.00
C SER A 277 -7.77 76.35 -18.34
N GLU A 278 -6.61 76.31 -18.98
CA GLU A 278 -5.88 75.06 -19.22
C GLU A 278 -5.40 74.43 -17.90
N SER A 279 -4.90 75.23 -16.97
CA SER A 279 -4.46 74.76 -15.65
C SER A 279 -5.63 74.20 -14.83
N GLU A 280 -6.81 74.82 -14.90
CA GLU A 280 -8.03 74.34 -14.25
C GLU A 280 -8.48 73.00 -14.84
N SER A 281 -8.44 72.85 -16.17
CA SER A 281 -8.71 71.56 -16.84
C SER A 281 -7.70 70.46 -16.47
N ARG A 282 -6.42 70.82 -16.26
CA ARG A 282 -5.41 69.88 -15.78
C ARG A 282 -5.68 69.47 -14.33
N LEU A 283 -6.09 70.40 -13.46
CA LEU A 283 -6.46 70.13 -12.08
C LEU A 283 -7.66 69.18 -11.96
N ASP A 284 -8.69 69.37 -12.77
CA ASP A 284 -9.84 68.46 -12.80
C ASP A 284 -9.45 67.04 -13.21
N ASN A 285 -8.58 66.91 -14.23
CA ASN A 285 -8.03 65.61 -14.64
C ASN A 285 -7.18 64.95 -13.53
N ILE A 286 -6.39 65.74 -12.80
CA ILE A 286 -5.60 65.25 -11.66
C ILE A 286 -6.51 64.75 -10.55
N ARG A 287 -7.60 65.49 -10.26
CA ARG A 287 -8.59 65.09 -9.26
C ARG A 287 -9.26 63.77 -9.62
N GLU A 288 -9.73 63.62 -10.87
CA GLU A 288 -10.37 62.39 -11.34
C GLU A 288 -9.41 61.17 -11.26
N LYS A 289 -8.16 61.35 -11.68
CA LYS A 289 -7.13 60.31 -11.55
C LYS A 289 -6.81 59.98 -10.09
N SER A 290 -6.78 60.97 -9.21
CA SER A 290 -6.55 60.76 -7.77
C SER A 290 -7.69 59.98 -7.12
N GLU A 291 -8.94 60.26 -7.50
CA GLU A 291 -10.11 59.47 -7.06
C GLU A 291 -10.03 58.01 -7.56
N MET A 292 -9.58 57.78 -8.80
CA MET A 292 -9.35 56.44 -9.33
C MET A 292 -8.25 55.70 -8.55
N ILE A 293 -7.11 56.35 -8.28
CA ILE A 293 -6.01 55.78 -7.49
C ILE A 293 -6.50 55.41 -6.10
N MET A 294 -7.32 56.25 -5.46
CA MET A 294 -7.87 55.98 -4.14
C MET A 294 -8.77 54.74 -4.14
N LYS A 295 -9.62 54.57 -5.16
CA LYS A 295 -10.44 53.36 -5.33
C LYS A 295 -9.58 52.12 -5.55
N GLN A 296 -8.53 52.22 -6.37
CA GLN A 296 -7.55 51.13 -6.59
C GLN A 296 -6.82 50.77 -5.29
N MET A 297 -6.41 51.75 -4.49
CA MET A 297 -5.72 51.55 -3.22
C MET A 297 -6.62 50.84 -2.20
N LEU A 298 -7.90 51.20 -2.16
CA LEU A 298 -8.89 50.57 -1.28
C LEU A 298 -9.16 49.10 -1.68
N LEU A 299 -9.22 48.82 -2.99
CA LEU A 299 -9.29 47.45 -3.51
C LEU A 299 -8.02 46.65 -3.20
N SER A 300 -6.85 47.26 -3.37
CA SER A 300 -5.56 46.65 -3.08
C SER A 300 -5.43 46.31 -1.59
N SER A 301 -5.81 47.22 -0.69
CA SER A 301 -5.84 46.98 0.75
C SER A 301 -6.77 45.83 1.14
N LYS A 302 -7.99 45.77 0.58
CA LYS A 302 -8.89 44.63 0.82
C LYS A 302 -8.27 43.30 0.40
N LYS A 303 -7.62 43.28 -0.77
CA LYS A 303 -6.96 42.08 -1.29
C LYS A 303 -5.73 41.69 -0.46
N MET A 304 -4.99 42.66 0.08
CA MET A 304 -3.88 42.43 1.00
C MET A 304 -4.34 41.78 2.31
N ASN A 305 -5.47 42.25 2.86
CA ASN A 305 -6.06 41.65 4.07
C ASN A 305 -6.56 40.21 3.81
N GLU A 306 -7.11 39.91 2.63
CA GLU A 306 -7.44 38.54 2.24
C GLU A 306 -6.18 37.65 2.16
N ILE A 307 -5.10 38.16 1.57
CA ILE A 307 -3.81 37.45 1.49
C ILE A 307 -3.24 37.20 2.87
N GLU A 308 -3.30 38.18 3.78
CA GLU A 308 -2.87 38.00 5.18
C GLU A 308 -3.69 36.92 5.89
N GLY A 309 -5.02 36.93 5.71
CA GLY A 309 -5.90 35.87 6.20
C GLY A 309 -5.52 34.49 5.66
N GLN A 310 -5.29 34.36 4.36
CA GLN A 310 -4.83 33.11 3.74
C GLN A 310 -3.46 32.66 4.25
N ASN A 311 -2.53 33.59 4.43
CA ASN A 311 -1.18 33.30 4.92
C ASN A 311 -1.20 32.81 6.38
N SER A 312 -2.08 33.38 7.22
CA SER A 312 -2.31 32.88 8.57
C SER A 312 -2.88 31.45 8.59
N GLY A 313 -3.76 31.12 7.64
CA GLY A 313 -4.26 29.76 7.44
C GLY A 313 -3.15 28.78 7.02
N LEU A 314 -2.18 29.26 6.23
CA LEU A 314 -1.03 28.47 5.78
C LEU A 314 -0.07 28.15 6.94
N HIS A 315 0.08 29.06 7.90
CA HIS A 315 0.80 28.79 9.14
C HIS A 315 0.16 27.63 9.91
N ASN A 316 -1.18 27.59 10.02
CA ASN A 316 -1.88 26.50 10.69
C ASN A 316 -1.64 25.14 9.99
N ILE A 317 -1.64 25.11 8.66
CA ILE A 317 -1.34 23.89 7.89
C ILE A 317 0.08 23.40 8.18
N TYR A 318 1.06 24.30 8.26
CA TYR A 318 2.43 23.95 8.64
C TYR A 318 2.49 23.33 10.04
N THR A 319 1.76 23.88 11.02
CA THR A 319 1.68 23.33 12.38
C THR A 319 1.09 21.92 12.37
N THR A 320 0.00 21.71 11.62
CA THR A 320 -0.63 20.39 11.48
C THR A 320 0.32 19.37 10.82
N ILE A 321 1.05 19.76 9.77
CA ILE A 321 2.03 18.88 9.12
C ILE A 321 3.16 18.51 10.09
N LYS A 322 3.62 19.47 10.91
CA LYS A 322 4.67 19.24 11.90
C LYS A 322 4.22 18.26 12.99
N GLU A 323 2.97 18.37 13.46
CA GLU A 323 2.40 17.40 14.40
C GLU A 323 2.27 16.01 13.77
N LEU A 324 1.79 15.94 12.53
CA LEU A 324 1.64 14.67 11.81
C LEU A 324 2.99 13.98 11.55
N MET A 325 4.05 14.74 11.26
CA MET A 325 5.41 14.20 11.19
C MET A 325 5.87 13.60 12.52
N LYS A 326 5.55 14.24 13.64
CA LYS A 326 5.89 13.76 14.97
C LYS A 326 5.14 12.47 15.32
N GLU A 327 3.86 12.39 14.98
CA GLU A 327 3.08 11.15 15.12
C GLU A 327 3.63 10.03 14.22
N MET A 328 4.02 10.35 12.99
CA MET A 328 4.61 9.40 12.05
C MET A 328 5.97 8.86 12.53
N GLU A 329 6.78 9.69 13.19
CA GLU A 329 8.01 9.24 13.87
C GLU A 329 7.72 8.27 15.03
N LEU A 330 6.68 8.54 15.83
CA LEU A 330 6.25 7.63 16.90
C LEU A 330 5.79 6.28 16.34
N ILE A 331 4.94 6.30 15.30
CA ILE A 331 4.47 5.08 14.63
C ILE A 331 5.66 4.29 14.04
N LYS A 332 6.63 4.96 13.44
CA LYS A 332 7.86 4.31 12.94
C LYS A 332 8.63 3.65 14.07
N ALA A 333 8.79 4.31 15.21
CA ALA A 333 9.47 3.73 16.38
C ALA A 333 8.74 2.49 16.90
N ASP A 334 7.41 2.54 17.00
CA ASP A 334 6.58 1.40 17.41
C ASP A 334 6.62 0.24 16.40
N TYR A 335 6.68 0.55 15.10
CA TYR A 335 6.85 -0.45 14.06
C TYR A 335 8.20 -1.16 14.17
N VAL A 336 9.30 -0.42 14.35
CA VAL A 336 10.64 -0.98 14.55
C VAL A 336 10.68 -1.84 15.82
N LYS A 337 10.04 -1.38 16.90
CA LYS A 337 9.92 -2.16 18.15
C LYS A 337 9.14 -3.46 17.91
N SER A 338 8.00 -3.40 17.24
CA SER A 338 7.16 -4.56 16.92
C SER A 338 7.89 -5.54 16.00
N GLN A 339 8.64 -5.04 15.01
CA GLN A 339 9.49 -5.86 14.15
C GLN A 339 10.58 -6.58 14.95
N SER A 340 11.22 -5.89 15.90
CA SER A 340 12.22 -6.51 16.78
C SER A 340 11.60 -7.62 17.65
N GLN A 341 10.41 -7.39 18.20
CA GLN A 341 9.67 -8.36 19.01
C GLN A 341 9.25 -9.57 18.17
N LEU A 342 8.78 -9.35 16.95
CA LEU A 342 8.40 -10.42 16.03
C LEU A 342 9.61 -11.25 15.60
N SER A 343 10.78 -10.62 15.43
CA SER A 343 12.04 -11.32 15.19
C SER A 343 12.47 -12.17 16.37
N ILE A 344 12.29 -11.68 17.61
CA ILE A 344 12.55 -12.46 18.84
C ILE A 344 11.61 -13.67 18.89
N VAL A 345 10.31 -13.47 18.71
CA VAL A 345 9.30 -14.55 18.73
C VAL A 345 9.60 -15.59 17.63
N ALA A 346 9.95 -15.15 16.42
CA ALA A 346 10.31 -16.04 15.33
C ALA A 346 11.56 -16.88 15.66
N ASN A 347 12.56 -16.27 16.33
CA ASN A 347 13.75 -16.98 16.76
C ASN A 347 13.44 -17.98 17.90
N GLU A 348 12.59 -17.61 18.86
CA GLU A 348 12.12 -18.51 19.91
C GLU A 348 11.34 -19.71 19.35
N LEU A 349 10.46 -19.47 18.37
CA LEU A 349 9.75 -20.52 17.64
C LEU A 349 10.71 -21.49 16.95
N LYS A 350 11.73 -20.95 16.28
CA LYS A 350 12.76 -21.75 15.62
C LYS A 350 13.57 -22.59 16.61
N ILE A 351 13.93 -22.02 17.76
CA ILE A 351 14.63 -22.74 18.84
C ILE A 351 13.71 -23.83 19.42
N SER A 352 12.43 -23.53 19.67
CA SER A 352 11.45 -24.51 20.16
C SER A 352 11.29 -25.67 19.18
N GLN A 353 11.12 -25.37 17.89
CA GLN A 353 11.00 -26.39 16.86
C GLN A 353 12.25 -27.28 16.82
N SER A 354 13.45 -26.70 16.92
CA SER A 354 14.70 -27.48 16.97
C SER A 354 14.75 -28.39 18.20
N LYS A 355 14.32 -27.90 19.37
CA LYS A 355 14.25 -28.69 20.60
C LYS A 355 13.23 -29.84 20.50
N ASP A 356 12.08 -29.59 19.87
CA ASP A 356 11.07 -30.62 19.65
C ASP A 356 11.59 -31.71 18.70
N VAL A 357 12.29 -31.31 17.63
CA VAL A 357 12.95 -32.25 16.71
C VAL A 357 14.01 -33.09 17.44
N ASP A 358 14.86 -32.46 18.26
CA ASP A 358 15.87 -33.18 19.05
C ASP A 358 15.23 -34.11 20.09
N PHE A 359 14.12 -33.70 20.71
CA PHE A 359 13.37 -34.52 21.65
C PHE A 359 12.74 -35.73 20.96
N VAL A 360 12.11 -35.54 19.80
CA VAL A 360 11.56 -36.63 18.98
C VAL A 360 12.67 -37.57 18.54
N LYS A 361 13.82 -37.05 18.10
CA LYS A 361 14.98 -37.86 17.73
C LYS A 361 15.47 -38.71 18.90
N LYS A 362 15.60 -38.11 20.09
CA LYS A 362 16.01 -38.83 21.30
C LYS A 362 15.00 -39.90 21.73
N GLN A 363 13.69 -39.62 21.61
CA GLN A 363 12.66 -40.65 21.83
C GLN A 363 12.76 -41.78 20.80
N MET A 364 13.03 -41.46 19.53
CA MET A 364 13.21 -42.45 18.47
C MET A 364 14.45 -43.31 18.72
N GLU A 365 15.57 -42.72 19.13
CA GLU A 365 16.79 -43.44 19.52
C GLU A 365 16.54 -44.36 20.72
N ASN A 366 15.84 -43.89 21.75
CA ASN A 366 15.44 -44.71 22.89
C ASN A 366 14.51 -45.85 22.47
N MET A 367 13.53 -45.59 21.60
CA MET A 367 12.62 -46.61 21.11
C MET A 367 13.34 -47.65 20.24
N ILE A 368 14.32 -47.23 19.41
CA ILE A 368 15.18 -48.13 18.65
C ILE A 368 16.01 -49.00 19.60
N SER A 369 16.55 -48.42 20.67
CA SER A 369 17.27 -49.16 21.71
C SER A 369 16.36 -50.18 22.40
N ASP A 370 15.16 -49.80 22.81
CA ASP A 370 14.19 -50.69 23.46
C ASP A 370 13.72 -51.81 22.53
N ILE A 371 13.51 -51.51 21.25
CA ILE A 371 13.19 -52.52 20.23
C ILE A 371 14.37 -53.46 20.05
N SER A 372 15.61 -52.95 20.00
CA SER A 372 16.81 -53.78 19.86
C SER A 372 16.97 -54.72 21.06
N ILE A 373 16.78 -54.22 22.28
CA ILE A 373 16.78 -55.03 23.51
C ILE A 373 15.66 -56.08 23.47
N LYS A 374 14.44 -55.72 23.05
CA LYS A 374 13.33 -56.69 22.92
C LYS A 374 13.58 -57.73 21.83
N ILE A 375 14.22 -57.35 20.73
CA ILE A 375 14.63 -58.27 19.66
C ILE A 375 15.70 -59.22 20.18
N GLU A 376 16.72 -58.71 20.88
CA GLU A 376 17.74 -59.54 21.53
C GLU A 376 17.14 -60.48 22.56
N ASP A 377 16.24 -60.00 23.42
CA ASP A 377 15.56 -60.84 24.44
C ASP A 377 14.63 -61.88 23.79
N SER A 378 13.99 -61.53 22.67
CA SER A 378 13.19 -62.46 21.87
C SER A 378 14.06 -63.48 21.13
N LEU A 379 15.22 -63.07 20.61
CA LEU A 379 16.22 -63.93 19.99
C LEU A 379 16.83 -64.87 21.02
N ASP A 380 17.17 -64.40 22.22
CA ASP A 380 17.69 -65.22 23.31
C ASP A 380 16.63 -66.21 23.80
N LYS A 381 15.36 -65.79 23.91
CA LYS A 381 14.24 -66.70 24.18
C LYS A 381 14.05 -67.74 23.08
N LEU A 382 14.15 -67.35 21.81
CA LEU A 382 14.10 -68.28 20.68
C LEU A 382 15.29 -69.24 20.70
N HIS A 383 16.48 -68.75 21.00
CA HIS A 383 17.71 -69.53 21.06
C HIS A 383 17.70 -70.52 22.24
N LYS A 384 17.13 -70.12 23.39
CA LYS A 384 16.83 -71.01 24.52
C LYS A 384 15.76 -72.03 24.17
N HIS A 385 14.71 -71.66 23.42
CA HIS A 385 13.71 -72.62 22.95
C HIS A 385 14.29 -73.64 21.96
N TYR A 386 15.22 -73.21 21.11
CA TYR A 386 15.96 -74.12 20.22
C TYR A 386 16.92 -75.02 21.00
N HIS A 387 17.60 -74.54 22.05
CA HIS A 387 18.42 -75.40 22.90
C HIS A 387 17.61 -76.42 23.71
N ILE A 388 16.39 -76.05 24.16
CA ILE A 388 15.48 -77.00 24.81
C ILE A 388 14.96 -78.05 23.81
N ALA A 389 14.74 -77.68 22.54
CA ALA A 389 14.39 -78.63 21.49
C ALA A 389 15.57 -79.54 21.08
N ASP A 390 16.81 -79.04 21.13
CA ASP A 390 18.01 -79.82 20.79
C ASP A 390 18.44 -80.77 21.93
N GLU A 391 18.20 -80.41 23.20
CA GLU A 391 18.42 -81.31 24.36
C GLU A 391 17.45 -82.49 24.39
N ASP A 392 16.16 -82.29 24.11
CA ASP A 392 15.17 -83.38 24.09
C ASP A 392 15.33 -84.32 22.88
N ILE A 393 15.75 -83.77 21.73
CA ILE A 393 16.07 -84.59 20.54
C ILE A 393 17.37 -85.37 20.77
N SER A 394 18.39 -84.78 21.40
CA SER A 394 19.67 -85.44 21.71
C SER A 394 19.54 -86.54 22.76
N GLN A 395 18.71 -86.36 23.80
CA GLN A 395 18.44 -87.42 24.78
C GLN A 395 17.65 -88.59 24.20
N SER A 396 16.67 -88.34 23.32
CA SER A 396 15.90 -89.38 22.62
C SER A 396 16.77 -90.19 21.64
N VAL A 397 17.69 -89.53 20.92
CA VAL A 397 18.65 -90.19 20.01
C VAL A 397 19.73 -90.97 20.77
N GLN A 398 20.22 -90.47 21.92
CA GLN A 398 21.12 -91.24 22.79
C GLN A 398 20.45 -92.45 23.45
N LEU A 399 19.17 -92.36 23.80
CA LEU A 399 18.39 -93.49 24.34
C LEU A 399 18.16 -94.58 23.27
N LEU A 400 17.89 -94.19 22.02
CA LEU A 400 17.77 -95.11 20.89
C LEU A 400 19.11 -95.76 20.51
N ALA A 401 20.21 -95.01 20.54
CA ALA A 401 21.57 -95.53 20.30
C ALA A 401 22.02 -96.51 21.40
N LYS A 402 21.74 -96.24 22.68
CA LYS A 402 22.01 -97.17 23.79
C LYS A 402 21.15 -98.44 23.72
N LYS A 403 19.91 -98.34 23.24
CA LYS A 403 19.01 -99.49 23.06
C LYS A 403 19.40 -100.36 21.85
N ALA A 404 20.09 -99.80 20.86
CA ALA A 404 20.65 -100.54 19.72
C ALA A 404 21.98 -101.25 20.06
N GLN A 405 22.86 -100.66 20.87
CA GLN A 405 24.08 -101.33 21.36
C GLN A 405 23.79 -102.50 22.32
N LEU A 406 22.74 -102.39 23.14
CA LEU A 406 22.32 -103.48 24.03
C LEU A 406 21.65 -104.67 23.30
N LYS A 407 21.31 -104.54 22.01
CA LYS A 407 20.71 -105.63 21.21
C LYS A 407 21.71 -106.41 20.36
N ASN A 408 22.96 -105.93 20.21
CA ASN A 408 24.05 -106.61 19.51
C ASN A 408 25.06 -107.33 20.45
N THR A 409 24.78 -107.39 21.75
CA THR A 409 25.67 -108.05 22.76
C THR A 409 25.02 -109.30 23.39
N TYR A 410 24.03 -109.90 22.71
CA TYR A 410 23.37 -111.16 23.11
C TYR A 410 23.35 -112.20 21.96
N SER A 411 24.34 -112.15 21.07
CA SER A 411 24.51 -113.14 20.00
C SER A 411 25.91 -113.76 19.96
N ASP A 412 26.62 -113.81 21.09
CA ASP A 412 27.92 -114.51 21.23
C ASP A 412 28.16 -115.04 22.66
N LEU A 413 27.14 -115.68 23.26
CA LEU A 413 27.28 -116.51 24.46
C LEU A 413 26.14 -117.54 24.48
N ASN A 414 26.28 -118.59 23.65
CA ASN A 414 25.72 -119.93 23.86
C ASN A 414 26.46 -120.90 22.92
N GLN A 415 27.51 -121.49 23.47
CA GLN A 415 27.67 -122.95 23.42
C GLN A 415 26.53 -123.61 24.20
#